data_AF-V7AYZ9-F1
#
_entry.id   AF-V7AYZ9-F1
#
_cell.length_a   1.000
_cell.length_b   1.000
_cell.length_c   1.000
_cell.angle_alpha   90.00
_cell.angle_beta   90.00
_cell.angle_gamma   90.00
#
_symmetry.space_group_name_H-M   'P 1'
#
loop_
_entity.id
_entity.type
_entity.pdbx_description
1 polymer ?
#
loop_
_entity_poly.entity_id
_entity_poly.type
_entity_poly.pdbx_seq_one_letter_code
_entity_poly.pdbx_strand_id
1 'polypeptide(L)'
;MGLKGSVYVALFLSLNLLSLSMVTSQTCRAALSACLLNLVNVIVGLPPPISSSRCCNILQGLGARASACLCNSLRASILGINLNLPLTLAVNTTLNTCGLPNIGLRQCL
;
A
#
# COMPACT_ATOMS: atom_id res chain seq x y z
N MET A 1 -2.08 5.72 46.07
CA MET A 1 -2.06 6.21 44.67
C MET A 1 -2.08 5.00 43.75
N GLY A 2 -3.02 4.79 42.82
CA GLY A 2 -2.82 3.59 41.96
C GLY A 2 -3.90 3.04 41.03
N LEU A 3 -4.96 3.76 40.66
CA LEU A 3 -5.89 3.22 39.65
C LEU A 3 -6.23 4.21 38.53
N LYS A 4 -6.53 5.48 38.85
CA LYS A 4 -6.80 6.51 37.84
C LYS A 4 -5.59 6.77 36.93
N GLY A 5 -4.38 6.82 37.49
CA GLY A 5 -3.14 7.10 36.74
C GLY A 5 -2.82 6.06 35.66
N SER A 6 -2.93 4.76 35.97
CA SER A 6 -2.62 3.69 35.01
C SER A 6 -3.61 3.66 33.83
N VAL A 7 -4.88 4.03 34.04
CA VAL A 7 -5.89 4.07 32.97
C VAL A 7 -5.57 5.15 31.94
N TYR A 8 -5.20 6.38 32.37
CA TYR A 8 -4.85 7.46 31.44
C TYR A 8 -3.59 7.14 30.62
N VAL A 9 -2.58 6.53 31.25
CA VAL A 9 -1.35 6.12 30.57
C VAL A 9 -1.65 5.05 29.51
N ALA A 10 -2.45 4.04 29.84
CA ALA A 10 -2.86 3.01 28.88
C ALA A 10 -3.68 3.59 27.72
N LEU A 11 -4.62 4.51 28.01
CA LEU A 11 -5.44 5.15 26.99
C LEU A 11 -4.59 5.99 26.04
N PHE A 12 -3.64 6.77 26.59
CA PHE A 12 -2.73 7.58 25.81
C PHE A 12 -1.85 6.71 24.90
N LEU A 13 -1.27 5.64 25.43
CA LEU A 13 -0.46 4.71 24.62
C LEU A 13 -1.29 4.06 23.51
N SER A 14 -2.53 3.66 23.81
CA SER A 14 -3.46 3.05 22.86
C SER A 14 -3.84 4.01 21.74
N LEU A 15 -4.18 5.26 22.05
CA LEU A 15 -4.51 6.28 21.04
C LEU A 15 -3.32 6.60 20.13
N ASN A 16 -2.10 6.67 20.69
CA ASN A 16 -0.89 6.88 19.89
C ASN A 16 -0.64 5.69 18.94
N LEU A 17 -0.72 4.44 19.43
CA LEU A 17 -0.57 3.24 18.60
C LEU A 17 -1.64 3.15 17.49
N LEU A 18 -2.89 3.52 17.80
CA LEU A 18 -3.97 3.59 16.83
C LEU A 18 -3.71 4.68 15.76
N SER A 19 -3.12 5.81 16.16
CA SER A 19 -2.73 6.89 15.25
C SER A 19 -1.61 6.46 14.29
N LEU A 20 -0.59 5.76 14.79
CA LEU A 20 0.50 5.22 13.96
C LEU A 20 -0.01 4.18 12.94
N SER A 21 -0.95 3.33 13.33
CA SER A 21 -1.54 2.34 12.42
C SER A 21 -2.47 2.97 11.39
N MET A 22 -3.27 3.98 11.76
CA MET A 22 -4.10 4.75 10.83
C MET A 22 -3.27 5.50 9.78
N VAL A 23 -2.14 6.11 10.18
CA VAL A 23 -1.23 6.81 9.26
C VAL A 23 -0.68 5.89 8.18
N THR A 24 -0.32 4.64 8.51
CA THR A 24 0.19 3.68 7.51
C THR A 24 -0.89 3.20 6.55
N SER A 25 -2.14 3.06 6.99
CA SER A 25 -3.25 2.69 6.12
C SER A 25 -3.67 3.81 5.16
N GLN A 26 -3.63 5.07 5.61
CA GLN A 26 -3.99 6.21 4.78
C GLN A 26 -2.98 6.44 3.65
N THR A 27 -1.69 6.34 3.92
CA THR A 27 -0.65 6.44 2.89
C THR A 27 -0.74 5.30 1.89
N CYS A 28 -1.14 4.10 2.34
CA CYS A 28 -1.41 2.97 1.47
C CYS A 28 -2.57 3.18 0.49
N ARG A 29 -3.68 3.74 0.98
CA ARG A 29 -4.82 4.08 0.11
C ARG A 29 -4.46 5.17 -0.89
N ALA A 30 -3.68 6.17 -0.48
CA ALA A 30 -3.19 7.22 -1.38
C ALA A 30 -2.24 6.67 -2.45
N ALA A 31 -1.37 5.71 -2.10
CA ALA A 31 -0.51 5.03 -3.07
C ALA A 31 -1.34 4.25 -4.08
N LEU A 32 -2.36 3.50 -3.64
CA LEU A 32 -3.25 2.76 -4.54
C LEU A 32 -3.95 3.70 -5.52
N SER A 33 -4.54 4.81 -5.06
CA SER A 33 -5.26 5.73 -5.94
C SER A 33 -4.34 6.44 -6.93
N ALA A 34 -3.12 6.81 -6.51
CA ALA A 34 -2.15 7.45 -7.39
C ALA A 34 -1.56 6.49 -8.45
N CYS A 35 -1.43 5.20 -8.11
CA CYS A 35 -0.85 4.19 -8.99
C CYS A 35 -1.90 3.37 -9.76
N LEU A 36 -3.20 3.53 -9.50
CA LEU A 36 -4.28 2.69 -10.04
C LEU A 36 -4.28 2.64 -11.57
N LEU A 37 -4.18 3.81 -12.21
CA LEU A 37 -4.07 3.92 -13.67
C LEU A 37 -2.83 3.21 -14.22
N ASN A 38 -1.69 3.28 -13.51
CA ASN A 38 -0.46 2.60 -13.93
C ASN A 38 -0.63 1.08 -13.87
N LEU A 39 -1.23 0.58 -12.78
CA LEU A 39 -1.49 -0.85 -12.61
C LEU A 39 -2.43 -1.39 -13.69
N VAL A 40 -3.53 -0.68 -13.96
CA VAL A 40 -4.49 -1.06 -15.00
C VAL A 40 -3.82 -1.06 -16.38
N ASN A 41 -3.00 -0.06 -16.71
CA ASN A 41 -2.26 -0.04 -17.98
C ASN A 41 -1.34 -1.26 -18.12
N VAL A 42 -0.60 -1.62 -17.06
CA VAL A 42 0.26 -2.82 -17.09
C VAL A 42 -0.55 -4.10 -17.29
N ILE A 43 -1.71 -4.22 -16.63
CA ILE A 43 -2.61 -5.37 -16.77
C ILE A 43 -3.13 -5.51 -18.21
N VAL A 44 -3.48 -4.39 -18.85
CA VAL A 44 -4.05 -4.36 -20.20
C VAL A 44 -2.96 -4.27 -21.29
N GLY A 45 -1.68 -4.22 -20.92
CA GLY A 45 -0.54 -4.21 -21.84
C GLY A 45 -0.26 -2.86 -22.50
N LEU A 46 -0.73 -1.75 -21.91
CA LEU A 46 -0.47 -0.40 -22.38
C LEU A 46 0.77 0.21 -21.68
N PRO A 47 1.52 1.09 -22.36
CA PRO A 47 2.69 1.74 -21.79
C PRO A 47 2.31 2.60 -20.58
N PRO A 48 3.10 2.61 -19.49
CA PRO A 48 2.75 3.34 -18.28
C PRO A 48 2.62 4.85 -18.56
N PRO A 49 1.56 5.51 -18.04
CA PRO A 49 1.35 6.94 -18.25
C PRO A 49 2.41 7.78 -17.51
N ILE A 50 2.58 9.04 -17.94
CA ILE A 50 3.38 10.09 -17.26
C ILE A 50 3.01 10.31 -15.78
N SER A 51 1.86 9.78 -15.34
CA SER A 51 1.41 9.69 -13.95
C SER A 51 2.32 8.83 -13.06
N SER A 52 3.27 8.09 -13.65
CA SER A 52 4.33 7.37 -12.95
C SER A 52 5.09 8.28 -11.98
N SER A 53 5.32 9.56 -12.31
CA SER A 53 6.04 10.49 -11.43
C SER A 53 5.37 10.69 -10.06
N ARG A 54 4.05 10.90 -10.02
CA ARG A 54 3.31 11.05 -8.75
C ARG A 54 3.25 9.72 -7.99
N CYS A 55 2.98 8.62 -8.70
CA CYS A 55 2.96 7.28 -8.13
C CYS A 55 4.31 6.91 -7.49
N CYS A 56 5.42 7.09 -8.20
CA CYS A 56 6.76 6.80 -7.71
C CYS A 56 7.16 7.68 -6.53
N ASN A 57 6.79 8.97 -6.49
CA ASN A 57 7.06 9.82 -5.33
C ASN A 57 6.39 9.28 -4.05
N ILE A 58 5.15 8.81 -4.14
CA ILE A 58 4.45 8.23 -2.98
C ILE A 58 5.08 6.89 -2.60
N LEU A 59 5.35 6.01 -3.58
CA LEU A 59 5.95 4.69 -3.31
C LEU A 59 7.33 4.80 -2.67
N GLN A 60 8.16 5.76 -3.09
CA GLN A 60 9.46 6.03 -2.48
C GLN A 60 9.33 6.41 -1.00
N GLY A 61 8.28 7.15 -0.61
CA GLY A 61 7.97 7.43 0.79
C GLY A 61 7.57 6.20 1.61
N LEU A 62 7.09 5.12 0.97
CA LEU A 62 6.75 3.86 1.61
C LEU A 62 7.93 2.86 1.67
N GLY A 63 8.91 3.00 0.78
CA GLY A 63 10.10 2.16 0.71
C GLY A 63 9.76 0.66 0.57
N ALA A 64 10.37 -0.18 1.42
CA ALA A 64 10.21 -1.64 1.36
C ALA A 64 8.77 -2.15 1.64
N ARG A 65 7.88 -1.31 2.17
CA ARG A 65 6.48 -1.69 2.46
C ARG A 65 5.52 -1.43 1.29
N ALA A 66 6.01 -0.80 0.22
CA ALA A 66 5.19 -0.42 -0.93
C ALA A 66 4.48 -1.63 -1.58
N SER A 67 5.19 -2.76 -1.75
CA SER A 67 4.61 -3.95 -2.39
C SER A 67 3.47 -4.55 -1.55
N ALA A 68 3.72 -4.84 -0.27
CA ALA A 68 2.76 -5.43 0.65
C ALA A 68 1.51 -4.56 0.81
N CYS A 69 1.73 -3.26 0.87
CA CYS A 69 0.69 -2.25 0.90
C CYS A 69 -0.21 -2.29 -0.34
N LEU A 70 0.37 -2.27 -1.55
CA LEU A 70 -0.40 -2.37 -2.80
C LEU A 70 -1.13 -3.71 -2.90
N CYS A 71 -0.45 -4.82 -2.62
CA CYS A 71 -1.03 -6.17 -2.67
C CYS A 71 -2.26 -6.30 -1.77
N ASN A 72 -2.16 -5.86 -0.51
CA ASN A 72 -3.26 -5.97 0.44
C ASN A 72 -4.41 -5.02 0.08
N SER A 73 -4.10 -3.81 -0.39
CA SER A 73 -5.11 -2.83 -0.78
C SER A 73 -5.88 -3.28 -2.03
N LEU A 74 -5.18 -3.86 -3.01
CA LEU A 74 -5.80 -4.48 -4.19
C LEU A 74 -6.64 -5.69 -3.79
N ARG A 75 -6.09 -6.63 -3.01
CA ARG A 75 -6.82 -7.80 -2.53
C ARG A 75 -8.09 -7.40 -1.77
N ALA A 76 -8.01 -6.40 -0.90
CA ALA A 76 -9.17 -5.84 -0.20
C ALA A 76 -10.20 -5.18 -1.14
N SER A 77 -9.74 -4.53 -2.22
CA SER A 77 -10.63 -3.94 -3.24
C SER A 77 -11.34 -4.98 -4.10
N ILE A 78 -10.78 -6.20 -4.22
CA ILE A 78 -11.26 -7.27 -5.11
C ILE A 78 -11.97 -8.39 -4.31
N LEU A 79 -12.17 -8.24 -2.99
CA LEU A 79 -12.51 -9.31 -2.03
C LEU A 79 -13.89 -10.01 -2.18
N GLY A 80 -14.50 -9.95 -3.37
CA GLY A 80 -15.69 -10.72 -3.75
C GLY A 80 -15.71 -11.21 -5.21
N ILE A 81 -14.66 -10.94 -6.00
CA ILE A 81 -14.62 -11.33 -7.43
C ILE A 81 -13.38 -12.18 -7.67
N ASN A 82 -13.57 -13.41 -8.14
CA ASN A 82 -12.47 -14.27 -8.56
C ASN A 82 -11.92 -13.79 -9.90
N LEU A 83 -10.98 -12.87 -9.83
CA LEU A 83 -10.31 -12.29 -10.98
C LEU A 83 -8.96 -12.99 -11.17
N ASN A 84 -8.82 -13.76 -12.24
CA ASN A 84 -7.53 -14.30 -12.69
C ASN A 84 -6.71 -13.19 -13.34
N LEU A 85 -6.32 -12.19 -12.54
CA LEU A 85 -5.52 -11.06 -12.97
C LEU A 85 -4.06 -11.23 -12.53
N PRO A 86 -3.09 -10.84 -13.38
CA PRO A 86 -1.67 -10.91 -13.08
C PRO A 86 -1.25 -9.76 -12.14
N LEU A 87 -1.87 -9.65 -10.96
CA LEU A 87 -1.63 -8.59 -9.96
C LEU A 87 -0.16 -8.52 -9.54
N THR A 88 0.45 -9.67 -9.32
CA THR A 88 1.87 -9.81 -8.97
C THR A 88 2.78 -9.18 -10.03
N LEU A 89 2.49 -9.40 -11.33
CA LEU A 89 3.23 -8.78 -12.43
C LEU A 89 2.97 -7.27 -12.47
N ALA A 90 1.72 -6.83 -12.31
CA ALA A 90 1.37 -5.41 -12.34
C ALA A 90 2.07 -4.60 -11.24
N VAL A 91 2.05 -5.12 -10.01
CA VAL A 91 2.72 -4.50 -8.86
C VAL A 91 4.24 -4.54 -9.04
N ASN A 92 4.80 -5.68 -9.46
CA ASN A 92 6.23 -5.83 -9.73
C ASN A 92 6.70 -4.82 -10.79
N THR A 93 6.04 -4.76 -11.95
CA THR A 93 6.38 -3.80 -13.01
C THR A 93 6.29 -2.36 -12.52
N THR A 94 5.24 -2.02 -11.75
CA THR A 94 5.10 -0.68 -11.17
C THR A 94 6.27 -0.33 -10.24
N LEU A 95 6.68 -1.24 -9.37
CA LEU A 95 7.81 -1.02 -8.46
C LEU A 95 9.13 -0.87 -9.24
N ASN A 96 9.38 -1.73 -10.24
CA ASN A 96 10.57 -1.64 -11.08
C ASN A 96 10.62 -0.33 -11.88
N THR A 97 9.48 0.17 -12.39
CA THR A 97 9.43 1.48 -13.06
C THR A 97 9.83 2.65 -12.16
N CYS A 98 9.67 2.48 -10.84
CA CYS A 98 10.05 3.47 -9.85
C CYS A 98 11.42 3.18 -9.20
N GLY A 99 12.14 2.13 -9.61
CA GLY A 99 13.41 1.72 -9.02
C GLY A 99 13.30 1.17 -7.59
N LEU A 100 12.12 0.71 -7.17
CA LEU A 100 11.90 0.15 -5.83
C LEU A 100 12.13 -1.37 -5.78
N PRO A 101 12.57 -1.90 -4.63
CA PRO A 101 12.76 -3.34 -4.46
C PRO A 101 11.42 -4.09 -4.35
N ASN A 102 11.38 -5.30 -4.89
CA ASN A 102 10.19 -6.16 -4.92
C ASN A 102 9.99 -6.97 -3.62
N ILE A 103 10.36 -6.39 -2.48
CA ILE A 103 10.31 -7.04 -1.15
C ILE A 103 8.85 -7.13 -0.71
N GLY A 104 8.34 -8.35 -0.48
CA GLY A 104 6.96 -8.57 -0.01
C GLY A 104 5.95 -8.94 -1.11
N LEU A 105 6.40 -9.17 -2.35
CA LEU A 105 5.55 -9.56 -3.47
C LEU A 105 4.74 -10.86 -3.24
N ARG A 106 5.19 -11.70 -2.30
CA ARG A 106 4.42 -12.90 -1.88
C ARG A 106 3.05 -12.56 -1.27
N GLN A 107 2.82 -11.33 -0.81
CA GLN A 107 1.50 -10.91 -0.32
C GLN A 107 0.48 -10.69 -1.45
N CYS A 108 0.92 -10.65 -2.71
CA CYS A 108 0.05 -10.62 -3.89
C CYS A 108 -0.35 -12.03 -4.40
N LEU A 109 0.30 -13.10 -3.90
CA LEU A 109 -0.04 -14.48 -4.24
C LEU A 109 -1.28 -14.97 -3.49
#